data_AF-A0A9P5Y8T6-F1
#
_entry.id   AF-A0A9P5Y8T6-F1
#
_cell.length_a   1.000
_cell.length_b   1.000
_cell.length_c   1.000
_cell.angle_alpha   90.00
_cell.angle_beta   90.00
_cell.angle_gamma   90.00
#
_symmetry.space_group_name_H-M   'P 1'
#
loop_
_entity.id
_entity.type
_entity.pdbx_description
1 polymer ?
#
loop_
_entity_poly.entity_id
_entity_poly.type
_entity_poly.pdbx_seq_one_letter_code
_entity_poly.pdbx_strand_id
1 'polypeptide(L)'
;MLFLPEIPGRFPVGATTFVTPVRPARSVGSASILNSLSNTPEPALYLEEVAFTAYYPADTRVNGTQKIQHGLNWVLRPMKESLSGFAKFSTLPRWILWPVIYLFGTLIKIPVYPNAPLLRPAEFESDKTLELPIPEQWPLVIFSHGLGGSRTAYSQFCSRLAASGKVVLAMEHRDGTGHACTSRSWGSNGKSKPRSILYYKDSEIILDHMSKSDASPEFPLRTEQLEYRRQEIHVAYQIFSRFIDGDLSVELETIEDSNIGRGSWSTLGPSGKRTVRHDENVTLAGHSFGGCTVLSILSTKPPPQYQSIPVGNALILDPWLEPLPSPGPVPLIHAHDDNRLPRLLVMNSETFTLWKDHYSRLQDVVNMWEPQGQRIMTLVGSQHASFSDFPGLPVFRRRGAEILMDVISKLSIGFLDDQLEQALKTVKTRKMEIEIIGKKKDGRPKRKLVGSIGDIIVT
;
A
#
# COMPACT_ATOMS: atom_id res chain seq x y z
N MET A 1 -18.03 -7.18 -19.19
CA MET A 1 -16.92 -6.91 -18.24
C MET A 1 -17.51 -6.81 -16.85
N LEU A 2 -16.82 -7.31 -15.84
CA LEU A 2 -17.24 -7.28 -14.44
C LEU A 2 -16.36 -6.25 -13.71
N PHE A 3 -16.98 -5.30 -13.03
CA PHE A 3 -16.24 -4.37 -12.20
C PHE A 3 -16.20 -4.87 -10.75
N LEU A 4 -15.13 -4.54 -10.03
CA LEU A 4 -15.18 -4.48 -8.58
C LEU A 4 -16.29 -3.50 -8.14
N PRO A 5 -16.76 -3.56 -6.89
CA PRO A 5 -17.77 -2.64 -6.40
C PRO A 5 -17.45 -1.18 -6.73
N GLU A 6 -18.48 -0.40 -7.06
CA GLU A 6 -18.32 1.03 -7.33
C GLU A 6 -17.65 1.74 -6.15
N ILE A 7 -16.86 2.76 -6.45
CA ILE A 7 -16.10 3.50 -5.45
C ILE A 7 -17.01 4.61 -4.90
N PRO A 8 -17.45 4.53 -3.64
CA PRO A 8 -18.18 5.62 -3.02
C PRO A 8 -17.23 6.80 -2.78
N GLY A 9 -17.69 8.02 -3.07
CA GLY A 9 -16.97 9.25 -2.74
C GLY A 9 -17.42 10.46 -3.55
N ARG A 10 -16.77 11.59 -3.29
CA ARG A 10 -17.11 12.90 -3.89
C ARG A 10 -16.58 13.03 -5.31
N PHE A 11 -15.43 12.43 -5.60
CA PHE A 11 -14.71 12.63 -6.85
C PHE A 11 -14.61 11.33 -7.65
N PRO A 12 -14.79 11.39 -8.99
CA PRO A 12 -14.34 10.33 -9.88
C PRO A 12 -12.86 10.02 -9.66
N VAL A 13 -12.47 8.76 -9.80
CA VAL A 13 -11.11 8.32 -9.49
C VAL A 13 -10.33 7.98 -10.76
N GLY A 14 -9.20 8.65 -10.95
CA GLY A 14 -8.21 8.31 -11.95
C GLY A 14 -7.21 7.29 -11.42
N ALA A 15 -6.58 6.56 -12.34
CA ALA A 15 -5.47 5.68 -12.00
C ALA A 15 -4.37 5.76 -13.07
N THR A 16 -3.16 6.14 -12.68
CA THR A 16 -2.00 6.19 -13.57
C THR A 16 -0.86 5.38 -12.97
N THR A 17 -0.23 4.54 -13.79
CA THR A 17 0.92 3.76 -13.33
C THR A 17 2.21 4.42 -13.74
N PHE A 18 3.01 4.81 -12.77
CA PHE A 18 4.30 5.42 -12.98
C PHE A 18 5.44 4.46 -12.72
N VAL A 19 6.52 4.64 -13.47
CA VAL A 19 7.79 3.92 -13.34
C VAL A 19 8.95 4.91 -13.46
N THR A 20 9.99 4.71 -12.66
CA THR A 20 11.20 5.53 -12.69
C THR A 20 12.44 4.65 -12.50
N PRO A 21 13.48 4.80 -13.35
CA PRO A 21 14.73 4.10 -13.16
C PRO A 21 15.48 4.63 -11.93
N VAL A 22 16.21 3.75 -11.26
CA VAL A 22 17.13 4.13 -10.17
C VAL A 22 18.55 4.19 -10.72
N ARG A 23 19.17 5.37 -10.65
CA ARG A 23 20.53 5.61 -11.13
C ARG A 23 21.39 6.18 -9.99
N PRO A 24 22.52 5.54 -9.60
CA PRO A 24 22.96 4.21 -10.03
C PRO A 24 22.07 3.10 -9.45
N ALA A 25 21.86 2.04 -10.24
CA ALA A 25 21.25 0.80 -9.78
C ALA A 25 22.19 0.09 -8.80
N ARG A 26 21.65 -0.57 -7.77
CA ARG A 26 22.46 -1.15 -6.69
C ARG A 26 21.75 -2.30 -5.98
N SER A 27 22.52 -3.18 -5.34
CA SER A 27 21.97 -4.18 -4.43
C SER A 27 21.56 -3.54 -3.11
N VAL A 28 20.58 -4.15 -2.43
CA VAL A 28 20.18 -3.80 -1.07
C VAL A 28 20.23 -5.08 -0.25
N GLY A 29 21.09 -5.11 0.76
CA GLY A 29 21.31 -6.32 1.57
C GLY A 29 22.24 -7.34 0.90
N SER A 30 22.29 -8.53 1.50
CA SER A 30 23.16 -9.65 1.14
C SER A 30 22.43 -10.80 0.45
N ALA A 31 21.11 -10.77 0.40
CA ALA A 31 20.29 -11.82 -0.21
C ALA A 31 20.64 -11.98 -1.69
N SER A 32 21.00 -13.21 -2.05
CA SER A 32 21.26 -13.63 -3.43
C SER A 32 20.34 -14.77 -3.84
N ILE A 33 20.11 -14.89 -5.15
CA ILE A 33 19.34 -15.96 -5.77
C ILE A 33 20.16 -16.57 -6.91
N LEU A 34 20.03 -17.88 -7.11
CA LEU A 34 20.74 -18.56 -8.18
C LEU A 34 20.12 -18.21 -9.54
N ASN A 35 20.92 -17.65 -10.45
CA ASN A 35 20.46 -17.41 -11.82
C ASN A 35 20.30 -18.75 -12.55
N SER A 36 19.09 -19.02 -13.05
CA SER A 36 18.75 -20.28 -13.72
C SER A 36 19.53 -20.58 -15.00
N LEU A 37 20.13 -19.56 -15.63
CA LEU A 37 20.88 -19.67 -16.89
C LEU A 37 22.38 -19.80 -16.65
N SER A 38 22.96 -18.95 -15.80
CA SER A 38 24.41 -18.94 -15.52
C SER A 38 24.82 -19.83 -14.36
N ASN A 39 23.87 -20.28 -13.53
CA ASN A 39 24.10 -21.04 -12.30
C ASN A 39 25.03 -20.30 -11.31
N THR A 40 25.05 -18.97 -11.37
CA THR A 40 25.79 -18.09 -10.46
C THR A 40 24.84 -17.35 -9.52
N PRO A 41 25.23 -17.10 -8.26
CA PRO A 41 24.47 -16.22 -7.38
C PRO A 41 24.42 -14.80 -7.94
N GLU A 42 23.23 -14.20 -7.94
CA GLU A 42 23.02 -12.79 -8.28
C GLU A 42 22.26 -12.11 -7.13
N PRO A 43 22.41 -10.79 -6.93
CA PRO A 43 21.64 -10.07 -5.92
C PRO A 43 20.13 -10.27 -6.13
N ALA A 44 19.46 -10.82 -5.11
CA ALA A 44 18.01 -11.04 -5.14
C ALA A 44 17.25 -9.72 -5.04
N LEU A 45 17.80 -8.80 -4.23
CA LEU A 45 17.26 -7.47 -3.97
C LEU A 45 18.11 -6.44 -4.69
N TYR A 46 17.74 -6.15 -5.95
CA TYR A 46 18.46 -5.24 -6.83
C TYR A 46 17.59 -4.05 -7.24
N LEU A 47 17.89 -2.88 -6.70
CA LEU A 47 17.12 -1.66 -6.88
C LEU A 47 17.54 -0.97 -8.18
N GLU A 48 16.83 -1.28 -9.26
CA GLU A 48 17.03 -0.72 -10.60
C GLU A 48 15.85 0.13 -11.10
N GLU A 49 14.65 -0.09 -10.56
CA GLU A 49 13.43 0.64 -10.93
C GLU A 49 12.45 0.69 -9.75
N VAL A 50 11.71 1.79 -9.64
CA VAL A 50 10.57 1.93 -8.73
C VAL A 50 9.29 2.13 -9.52
N ALA A 51 8.20 1.51 -9.05
CA ALA A 51 6.89 1.59 -9.68
C ALA A 51 5.77 1.79 -8.66
N PHE A 52 4.74 2.55 -9.06
CA PHE A 52 3.53 2.75 -8.26
C PHE A 52 2.33 3.10 -9.14
N THR A 53 1.11 2.77 -8.69
CA THR A 53 -0.12 3.34 -9.24
C THR A 53 -0.54 4.53 -8.40
N ALA A 54 -0.64 5.71 -9.00
CA ALA A 54 -1.32 6.84 -8.38
C ALA A 54 -2.84 6.68 -8.58
N TYR A 55 -3.62 6.65 -7.50
CA TYR A 55 -5.07 6.81 -7.48
C TYR A 55 -5.40 8.22 -7.00
N TYR A 56 -6.26 8.94 -7.71
CA TYR A 56 -6.45 10.38 -7.47
C TYR A 56 -7.82 10.89 -7.95
N PRO A 57 -8.30 12.04 -7.44
CA PRO A 57 -9.44 12.76 -8.02
C PRO A 57 -9.19 13.07 -9.50
N ALA A 58 -9.99 12.51 -10.39
CA ALA A 58 -9.82 12.70 -11.84
C ALA A 58 -10.77 13.76 -12.39
N ASP A 59 -10.26 14.55 -13.32
CA ASP A 59 -11.11 15.35 -14.19
C ASP A 59 -11.65 14.45 -15.30
N THR A 60 -12.94 14.14 -15.21
CA THR A 60 -13.67 13.35 -16.22
C THR A 60 -14.53 14.21 -17.12
N ARG A 61 -14.48 15.55 -16.95
CA ARG A 61 -15.20 16.49 -17.81
C ARG A 61 -14.52 16.48 -19.18
N VAL A 62 -15.26 16.03 -20.17
CA VAL A 62 -14.72 15.82 -21.52
C VAL A 62 -14.65 17.18 -22.24
N ASN A 63 -13.45 17.73 -22.43
CA ASN A 63 -13.22 18.80 -23.40
C ASN A 63 -12.94 18.18 -24.79
N GLY A 64 -13.97 17.65 -25.48
CA GLY A 64 -13.84 17.17 -26.87
C GLY A 64 -14.47 15.79 -27.18
N THR A 65 -14.03 15.17 -28.29
CA THR A 65 -14.55 13.89 -28.83
C THR A 65 -13.85 12.63 -28.30
N GLN A 66 -12.85 12.76 -27.42
CA GLN A 66 -12.13 11.61 -26.86
C GLN A 66 -12.93 10.95 -25.73
N LYS A 67 -13.32 9.69 -25.93
CA LYS A 67 -13.98 8.87 -24.92
C LYS A 67 -12.96 8.46 -23.86
N ILE A 68 -13.13 8.95 -22.63
CA ILE A 68 -12.30 8.53 -21.50
C ILE A 68 -12.57 7.06 -21.21
N GLN A 69 -11.52 6.24 -21.19
CA GLN A 69 -11.63 4.83 -20.85
C GLN A 69 -12.08 4.67 -19.39
N HIS A 70 -13.01 3.75 -19.14
CA HIS A 70 -13.41 3.36 -17.80
C HIS A 70 -13.04 1.89 -17.56
N GLY A 71 -12.29 1.63 -16.50
CA GLY A 71 -11.85 0.30 -16.10
C GLY A 71 -10.36 0.04 -16.29
N LEU A 72 -9.65 -0.17 -15.18
CA LEU A 72 -8.27 -0.67 -15.13
C LEU A 72 -8.27 -2.19 -14.89
N ASN A 73 -7.36 -2.95 -15.51
CA ASN A 73 -7.23 -4.38 -15.20
C ASN A 73 -6.82 -4.60 -13.74
N TRP A 74 -7.55 -5.45 -13.01
CA TRP A 74 -7.17 -5.79 -11.64
C TRP A 74 -5.94 -6.71 -11.59
N VAL A 75 -5.91 -7.75 -12.44
CA VAL A 75 -4.74 -8.63 -12.58
C VAL A 75 -3.66 -7.91 -13.38
N LEU A 76 -2.44 -7.89 -12.84
CA LEU A 76 -1.28 -7.32 -13.51
C LEU A 76 -1.00 -8.03 -14.85
N ARG A 77 -0.39 -7.28 -15.78
CA ARG A 77 0.04 -7.80 -17.07
C ARG A 77 1.57 -7.91 -17.08
N PRO A 78 2.14 -8.93 -17.77
CA PRO A 78 1.47 -10.01 -18.50
C PRO A 78 0.78 -11.06 -17.61
N MET A 79 -0.35 -11.64 -18.04
CA MET A 79 -1.11 -12.60 -17.23
C MET A 79 -0.32 -13.87 -16.86
N LYS A 80 0.61 -14.29 -17.72
CA LYS A 80 1.48 -15.45 -17.48
C LYS A 80 2.34 -15.27 -16.22
N GLU A 81 2.80 -14.04 -15.98
CA GLU A 81 3.61 -13.72 -14.82
C GLU A 81 2.76 -13.68 -13.56
N SER A 82 1.57 -13.06 -13.61
CA SER A 82 0.63 -13.13 -12.48
C SER A 82 0.22 -14.56 -12.12
N LEU A 83 -0.06 -15.42 -13.11
CA LEU A 83 -0.34 -16.83 -12.86
C LEU A 83 0.84 -17.53 -12.18
N SER A 84 2.05 -17.32 -12.71
CA SER A 84 3.27 -17.91 -12.14
C SER A 84 3.53 -17.42 -10.72
N GLY A 85 3.28 -16.14 -10.47
CA GLY A 85 3.40 -15.50 -9.17
C GLY A 85 2.42 -16.02 -8.14
N PHE A 86 1.14 -16.09 -8.48
CA PHE A 86 0.12 -16.66 -7.59
C PHE A 86 0.36 -18.15 -7.33
N ALA A 87 0.80 -18.93 -8.33
CA ALA A 87 1.18 -20.32 -8.14
C ALA A 87 2.36 -20.46 -7.16
N LYS A 88 3.36 -19.58 -7.30
CA LYS A 88 4.53 -19.58 -6.43
C LYS A 88 4.16 -19.19 -4.99
N PHE A 89 3.40 -18.12 -4.82
CA PHE A 89 2.96 -17.60 -3.52
C PHE A 89 2.02 -18.57 -2.78
N SER A 90 0.97 -19.08 -3.46
CA SER A 90 0.00 -19.99 -2.85
C SER A 90 0.47 -21.44 -2.76
N THR A 91 1.60 -21.78 -3.39
CA THR A 91 2.12 -23.14 -3.58
C THR A 91 1.21 -24.08 -4.39
N LEU A 92 0.16 -23.54 -5.03
CA LEU A 92 -0.75 -24.31 -5.87
C LEU A 92 -0.21 -24.44 -7.31
N PRO A 93 -0.41 -25.61 -7.96
CA PRO A 93 -0.07 -25.78 -9.37
C PRO A 93 -0.75 -24.78 -10.31
N ARG A 94 -0.02 -24.32 -11.35
CA ARG A 94 -0.52 -23.35 -12.33
C ARG A 94 -1.81 -23.78 -13.02
N TRP A 95 -1.99 -25.07 -13.29
CA TRP A 95 -3.19 -25.57 -13.98
C TRP A 95 -4.47 -25.44 -13.13
N ILE A 96 -4.34 -25.47 -11.80
CA ILE A 96 -5.47 -25.23 -10.88
C ILE A 96 -5.84 -23.75 -10.88
N LEU A 97 -4.84 -22.86 -10.90
CA LEU A 97 -5.06 -21.42 -10.83
C LEU A 97 -5.41 -20.78 -12.17
N TRP A 98 -4.99 -21.38 -13.29
CA TRP A 98 -5.17 -20.81 -14.63
C TRP A 98 -6.62 -20.38 -14.93
N PRO A 99 -7.65 -21.21 -14.69
CA PRO A 99 -9.04 -20.80 -14.98
C PRO A 99 -9.46 -19.55 -14.21
N VAL A 100 -9.09 -19.47 -12.94
CA VAL A 100 -9.42 -18.35 -12.05
C VAL A 100 -8.66 -17.09 -12.45
N ILE A 101 -7.34 -17.18 -12.65
CA ILE A 101 -6.51 -16.04 -13.06
C ILE A 101 -6.89 -15.55 -14.45
N TYR A 102 -7.22 -16.44 -15.38
CA TYR A 102 -7.70 -16.07 -16.70
C TYR A 102 -9.06 -15.35 -16.61
N LEU A 103 -10.02 -15.91 -15.85
CA LEU A 103 -11.33 -15.28 -15.63
C LEU A 103 -11.17 -13.88 -15.03
N PHE A 104 -10.33 -13.75 -13.99
CA PHE A 104 -10.10 -12.47 -13.34
C PHE A 104 -9.36 -11.50 -14.23
N GLY A 105 -8.31 -11.96 -14.91
CA GLY A 105 -7.48 -11.14 -15.78
C GLY A 105 -8.20 -10.67 -17.03
N THR A 106 -9.23 -11.36 -17.50
CA THR A 106 -10.03 -10.96 -18.66
C THR A 106 -11.24 -10.12 -18.28
N LEU A 107 -11.93 -10.46 -17.19
CA LEU A 107 -13.23 -9.86 -16.87
C LEU A 107 -13.19 -8.79 -15.79
N ILE A 108 -12.28 -8.88 -14.81
CA ILE A 108 -12.33 -8.05 -13.59
C ILE A 108 -11.59 -6.74 -13.79
N LYS A 109 -12.34 -5.65 -13.63
CA LYS A 109 -11.87 -4.27 -13.75
C LYS A 109 -12.03 -3.52 -12.45
N ILE A 110 -11.08 -2.65 -12.16
CA ILE A 110 -11.17 -1.63 -11.11
C ILE A 110 -11.96 -0.45 -11.72
N PRO A 111 -13.02 0.06 -11.08
CA PRO A 111 -13.89 1.12 -11.63
C PRO A 111 -13.27 2.52 -11.55
N VAL A 112 -12.14 2.70 -12.22
CA VAL A 112 -11.39 3.96 -12.31
C VAL A 112 -11.27 4.42 -13.75
N TYR A 113 -10.83 5.66 -13.96
CA TYR A 113 -10.56 6.26 -15.26
C TYR A 113 -9.04 6.27 -15.51
N PRO A 114 -8.48 5.27 -16.23
CA PRO A 114 -7.04 5.19 -16.43
C PRO A 114 -6.53 6.43 -17.15
N ASN A 115 -5.42 7.00 -16.66
CA ASN A 115 -4.71 8.12 -17.28
C ASN A 115 -5.54 9.41 -17.47
N ALA A 116 -6.71 9.52 -16.84
CA ALA A 116 -7.48 10.77 -16.83
C ALA A 116 -6.67 11.89 -16.14
N PRO A 117 -6.79 13.16 -16.57
CA PRO A 117 -6.09 14.26 -15.93
C PRO A 117 -6.41 14.36 -14.43
N LEU A 118 -5.44 14.82 -13.64
CA LEU A 118 -5.65 15.12 -12.22
C LEU A 118 -6.62 16.31 -12.10
N LEU A 119 -7.70 16.13 -11.34
CA LEU A 119 -8.64 17.21 -11.03
C LEU A 119 -7.93 18.27 -10.20
N ARG A 120 -8.04 19.55 -10.57
CA ARG A 120 -7.52 20.63 -9.74
C ARG A 120 -8.54 21.04 -8.68
N PRO A 121 -8.15 21.18 -7.40
CA PRO A 121 -9.11 21.54 -6.35
C PRO A 121 -9.84 22.86 -6.60
N ALA A 122 -9.12 23.88 -7.08
CA ALA A 122 -9.67 25.20 -7.41
C ALA A 122 -10.71 25.18 -8.54
N GLU A 123 -10.67 24.20 -9.44
CA GLU A 123 -11.62 24.08 -10.57
C GLU A 123 -12.97 23.45 -10.16
N PHE A 124 -13.10 23.05 -8.89
CA PHE A 124 -14.34 22.50 -8.31
C PHE A 124 -15.07 23.52 -7.40
N GLU A 125 -14.44 24.64 -7.00
CA GLU A 125 -15.07 25.67 -6.14
C GLU A 125 -16.38 26.29 -6.71
N SER A 126 -16.76 25.95 -7.95
CA SER A 126 -17.98 26.42 -8.59
C SER A 126 -19.26 25.64 -8.23
N ASP A 127 -19.18 24.47 -7.57
CA ASP A 127 -20.36 23.72 -7.15
C ASP A 127 -20.71 24.00 -5.67
N LYS A 128 -21.55 25.03 -5.46
CA LYS A 128 -21.97 25.56 -4.13
C LYS A 128 -22.82 24.58 -3.29
N THR A 129 -22.89 23.31 -3.67
CA THR A 129 -23.73 22.29 -3.02
C THR A 129 -22.97 21.41 -2.02
N LEU A 130 -21.65 21.55 -1.89
CA LEU A 130 -20.85 20.72 -0.97
C LEU A 130 -20.61 21.39 0.39
N GLU A 131 -21.00 20.70 1.46
CA GLU A 131 -20.93 21.15 2.86
C GLU A 131 -19.49 21.22 3.43
N LEU A 132 -18.49 20.65 2.77
CA LEU A 132 -17.10 20.58 3.25
C LEU A 132 -16.14 21.34 2.33
N PRO A 133 -15.27 22.22 2.88
CA PRO A 133 -14.30 22.98 2.11
C PRO A 133 -13.35 22.05 1.35
N ILE A 134 -13.07 22.41 0.10
CA ILE A 134 -12.12 21.68 -0.75
C ILE A 134 -10.73 22.22 -0.43
N PRO A 135 -9.74 21.34 -0.14
CA PRO A 135 -8.40 21.82 0.17
C PRO A 135 -7.78 22.42 -1.08
N GLU A 136 -6.95 23.45 -0.92
CA GLU A 136 -6.25 24.11 -2.03
C GLU A 136 -5.28 23.18 -2.79
N GLN A 137 -4.85 22.10 -2.12
CA GLN A 137 -3.95 21.07 -2.64
C GLN A 137 -4.41 19.70 -2.13
N TRP A 138 -4.34 18.66 -2.95
CA TRP A 138 -4.67 17.31 -2.51
C TRP A 138 -3.60 16.75 -1.56
N PRO A 139 -3.96 16.21 -0.39
CA PRO A 139 -3.01 15.51 0.48
C PRO A 139 -2.42 14.27 -0.20
N LEU A 140 -1.13 14.01 0.05
CA LEU A 140 -0.41 12.85 -0.44
C LEU A 140 -0.44 11.68 0.56
N VAL A 141 -0.79 10.49 0.06
CA VAL A 141 -0.73 9.22 0.78
C VAL A 141 0.19 8.27 0.01
N ILE A 142 1.17 7.65 0.67
CA ILE A 142 1.98 6.58 0.09
C ILE A 142 1.54 5.26 0.73
N PHE A 143 1.08 4.32 -0.08
CA PHE A 143 0.52 3.05 0.37
C PHE A 143 1.42 1.86 0.03
N SER A 144 1.80 1.07 1.03
CA SER A 144 2.59 -0.15 0.90
C SER A 144 1.75 -1.41 1.10
N HIS A 145 1.85 -2.37 0.16
CA HIS A 145 1.06 -3.61 0.20
C HIS A 145 1.68 -4.70 1.09
N GLY A 146 0.86 -5.65 1.56
CA GLY A 146 1.33 -6.87 2.24
C GLY A 146 1.98 -7.91 1.31
N LEU A 147 2.46 -9.02 1.88
CA LEU A 147 2.99 -10.15 1.11
C LEU A 147 1.95 -10.71 0.12
N GLY A 148 2.39 -11.10 -1.07
CA GLY A 148 1.53 -11.53 -2.17
C GLY A 148 0.70 -10.42 -2.82
N GLY A 149 0.79 -9.18 -2.31
CA GLY A 149 0.07 -8.01 -2.82
C GLY A 149 0.60 -7.46 -4.14
N SER A 150 0.05 -6.31 -4.54
CA SER A 150 0.49 -5.49 -5.67
C SER A 150 -0.14 -4.09 -5.58
N ARG A 151 0.25 -3.18 -6.48
CA ARG A 151 -0.38 -1.85 -6.68
C ARG A 151 -1.88 -1.89 -7.06
N THR A 152 -2.42 -3.06 -7.39
CA THR A 152 -3.85 -3.26 -7.73
C THR A 152 -4.61 -4.11 -6.72
N ALA A 153 -3.94 -4.77 -5.77
CA ALA A 153 -4.58 -5.66 -4.81
C ALA A 153 -5.34 -4.95 -3.67
N TYR A 154 -5.19 -3.63 -3.59
CA TYR A 154 -5.79 -2.74 -2.57
C TYR A 154 -6.58 -1.60 -3.23
N SER A 155 -7.01 -1.80 -4.48
CA SER A 155 -7.58 -0.76 -5.31
C SER A 155 -8.88 -0.19 -4.76
N GLN A 156 -9.72 -1.00 -4.08
CA GLN A 156 -10.94 -0.51 -3.43
C GLN A 156 -10.60 0.48 -2.32
N PHE A 157 -9.63 0.15 -1.47
CA PHE A 157 -9.21 1.01 -0.37
C PHE A 157 -8.53 2.30 -0.90
N CYS A 158 -7.54 2.16 -1.78
CA CYS A 158 -6.82 3.31 -2.36
C CYS A 158 -7.75 4.22 -3.15
N SER A 159 -8.72 3.66 -3.89
CA SER A 159 -9.66 4.47 -4.66
C SER A 159 -10.67 5.20 -3.76
N ARG A 160 -11.09 4.64 -2.63
CA ARG A 160 -11.97 5.34 -1.67
C ARG A 160 -11.26 6.52 -1.00
N LEU A 161 -9.98 6.35 -0.66
CA LEU A 161 -9.15 7.48 -0.23
C LEU A 161 -9.06 8.54 -1.34
N ALA A 162 -8.84 8.13 -2.59
CA ALA A 162 -8.80 9.06 -3.71
C ALA A 162 -10.11 9.80 -3.95
N ALA A 163 -11.24 9.08 -3.92
CA ALA A 163 -12.58 9.64 -4.07
C ALA A 163 -12.97 10.59 -2.92
N SER A 164 -12.27 10.53 -1.78
CA SER A 164 -12.38 11.50 -0.69
C SER A 164 -11.55 12.78 -0.89
N GLY A 165 -10.75 12.87 -1.95
CA GLY A 165 -9.90 14.03 -2.23
C GLY A 165 -8.46 13.85 -1.79
N LYS A 166 -7.83 12.72 -2.09
CA LYS A 166 -6.41 12.44 -1.74
C LYS A 166 -5.68 11.84 -2.93
N VAL A 167 -4.38 12.08 -3.07
CA VAL A 167 -3.55 11.39 -4.06
C VAL A 167 -2.85 10.23 -3.37
N VAL A 168 -3.10 9.01 -3.82
CA VAL A 168 -2.58 7.77 -3.20
C VAL A 168 -1.59 7.09 -4.14
N LEU A 169 -0.32 7.01 -3.74
CA LEU A 169 0.72 6.26 -4.44
C LEU A 169 0.75 4.83 -3.90
N ALA A 170 0.07 3.90 -4.58
CA ALA A 170 0.11 2.48 -4.24
C ALA A 170 1.35 1.82 -4.85
N MET A 171 2.31 1.49 -4.00
CA MET A 171 3.60 0.93 -4.41
C MET A 171 3.45 -0.44 -5.10
N GLU A 172 4.32 -0.76 -6.06
CA GLU A 172 4.55 -2.12 -6.56
C GLU A 172 5.99 -2.50 -6.26
N HIS A 173 6.19 -3.11 -5.09
CA HIS A 173 7.52 -3.41 -4.58
C HIS A 173 8.24 -4.45 -5.45
N ARG A 174 9.49 -4.15 -5.82
CA ARG A 174 10.39 -5.02 -6.63
C ARG A 174 11.24 -5.97 -5.78
N ASP A 175 10.92 -6.10 -4.50
CA ASP A 175 11.63 -6.88 -3.49
C ASP A 175 11.30 -8.39 -3.49
N GLY A 176 10.48 -8.86 -4.44
CA GLY A 176 10.00 -10.24 -4.48
C GLY A 176 8.95 -10.56 -3.41
N THR A 177 8.28 -9.57 -2.81
CA THR A 177 7.17 -9.81 -1.88
C THR A 177 5.80 -9.79 -2.54
N GLY A 178 5.67 -9.11 -3.69
CA GLY A 178 4.47 -9.19 -4.51
C GLY A 178 4.30 -10.60 -5.10
N HIS A 179 3.08 -10.95 -5.53
CA HIS A 179 2.86 -12.22 -6.22
C HIS A 179 3.72 -12.28 -7.50
N ALA A 180 3.67 -11.24 -8.31
CA ALA A 180 4.53 -11.02 -9.47
C ALA A 180 4.58 -9.52 -9.78
N CYS A 181 5.68 -9.09 -10.40
CA CYS A 181 5.78 -7.79 -11.02
C CYS A 181 6.76 -7.84 -12.20
N THR A 182 6.62 -6.89 -13.15
CA THR A 182 7.54 -6.77 -14.30
C THR A 182 8.30 -5.48 -14.15
N SER A 183 9.61 -5.59 -13.95
CA SER A 183 10.54 -4.46 -13.89
C SER A 183 11.30 -4.32 -15.20
N ARG A 184 11.96 -3.19 -15.41
CA ARG A 184 12.93 -2.99 -16.49
C ARG A 184 14.33 -3.13 -15.93
N SER A 185 15.18 -3.86 -16.65
CA SER A 185 16.61 -3.97 -16.36
C SER A 185 17.41 -3.37 -17.51
N TRP A 186 18.38 -2.50 -17.21
CA TRP A 186 19.15 -1.77 -18.21
C TRP A 186 20.50 -2.42 -18.44
N GLY A 187 20.79 -2.75 -19.71
CA GLY A 187 22.11 -3.22 -20.12
C GLY A 187 23.10 -2.06 -20.29
N SER A 188 24.37 -2.42 -20.51
CA SER A 188 25.46 -1.46 -20.78
C SER A 188 25.24 -0.56 -22.02
N ASN A 189 24.34 -0.97 -22.93
CA ASN A 189 23.96 -0.20 -24.12
C ASN A 189 22.81 0.80 -23.86
N GLY A 190 22.38 0.97 -22.61
CA GLY A 190 21.28 1.87 -22.22
C GLY A 190 19.87 1.37 -22.59
N LYS A 191 19.73 0.22 -23.27
CA LYS A 191 18.43 -0.36 -23.59
C LYS A 191 17.92 -1.18 -22.40
N SER A 192 16.64 -1.01 -22.07
CA SER A 192 15.98 -1.83 -21.06
C SER A 192 15.43 -3.13 -21.65
N LYS A 193 15.40 -4.17 -20.82
CA LYS A 193 14.69 -5.43 -21.08
C LYS A 193 13.71 -5.70 -19.94
N PRO A 194 12.54 -6.29 -20.22
CA PRO A 194 11.62 -6.69 -19.16
C PRO A 194 12.23 -7.82 -18.33
N ARG A 195 12.13 -7.69 -17.01
CA ARG A 195 12.54 -8.67 -16.01
C ARG A 195 11.34 -9.00 -15.12
N SER A 196 10.95 -10.27 -15.09
CA SER A 196 9.88 -10.73 -14.23
C SER A 196 10.44 -11.07 -12.84
N ILE A 197 9.87 -10.45 -11.80
CA ILE A 197 10.18 -10.74 -10.41
C ILE A 197 8.95 -11.42 -9.81
N LEU A 198 9.11 -12.68 -9.43
CA LEU A 198 8.07 -13.47 -8.77
C LEU A 198 8.31 -13.50 -7.27
N TYR A 199 7.28 -13.86 -6.50
CA TYR A 199 7.40 -14.03 -5.05
C TYR A 199 8.64 -14.86 -4.64
N TYR A 200 9.46 -14.36 -3.71
CA TYR A 200 10.63 -15.06 -3.20
C TYR A 200 10.26 -15.98 -2.05
N LYS A 201 10.62 -17.26 -2.20
CA LYS A 201 10.53 -18.24 -1.11
C LYS A 201 11.86 -18.28 -0.38
N ASP A 202 11.81 -18.43 0.93
CA ASP A 202 13.00 -18.47 1.78
C ASP A 202 13.96 -19.60 1.35
N SER A 203 13.43 -20.72 0.82
CA SER A 203 14.22 -21.85 0.30
C SER A 203 15.05 -21.54 -0.97
N GLU A 204 14.79 -20.42 -1.64
CA GLU A 204 15.46 -20.02 -2.88
C GLU A 204 16.56 -18.98 -2.64
N ILE A 205 16.60 -18.39 -1.44
CA ILE A 205 17.50 -17.30 -1.11
C ILE A 205 18.74 -17.84 -0.41
N ILE A 206 19.89 -17.38 -0.89
CA ILE A 206 21.20 -17.60 -0.29
C ILE A 206 21.55 -16.32 0.49
N LEU A 207 21.78 -16.45 1.78
CA LEU A 207 22.20 -15.37 2.66
C LEU A 207 23.64 -15.65 3.13
N ASP A 208 24.52 -14.66 2.98
CA ASP A 208 25.94 -14.79 3.33
C ASP A 208 26.16 -14.95 4.85
N HIS A 209 25.15 -14.64 5.67
CA HIS A 209 25.17 -14.83 7.12
C HIS A 209 24.84 -16.27 7.53
N MET A 210 25.69 -17.22 7.16
CA MET A 210 25.70 -18.60 7.68
C MET A 210 26.60 -18.76 8.92
N SER A 211 26.91 -17.69 9.66
CA SER A 211 27.29 -17.82 11.07
C SER A 211 26.02 -17.75 11.91
N LYS A 212 25.49 -18.92 12.27
CA LYS A 212 24.43 -19.06 13.27
C LYS A 212 24.95 -18.54 14.62
N SER A 213 24.90 -17.23 14.83
CA SER A 213 24.90 -16.66 16.18
C SER A 213 23.45 -16.59 16.65
N ASP A 214 23.24 -16.68 17.97
CA ASP A 214 21.93 -16.50 18.61
C ASP A 214 21.32 -15.10 18.36
N ALA A 215 22.02 -14.21 17.65
CA ALA A 215 21.60 -12.86 17.29
C ALA A 215 21.10 -12.71 15.83
N SER A 216 21.01 -13.81 15.05
CA SER A 216 20.44 -13.73 13.70
C SER A 216 18.94 -13.40 13.74
N PRO A 217 18.43 -12.47 12.90
CA PRO A 217 17.01 -12.16 12.88
C PRO A 217 16.21 -13.39 12.49
N GLU A 218 15.05 -13.60 13.11
CA GLU A 218 14.17 -14.76 12.84
C GLU A 218 13.71 -14.81 11.37
N PHE A 219 13.64 -13.65 10.70
CA PHE A 219 13.21 -13.50 9.31
C PHE A 219 14.21 -12.66 8.49
N PRO A 220 15.43 -13.16 8.20
CA PRO A 220 16.52 -12.36 7.64
C PRO A 220 16.19 -11.77 6.26
N LEU A 221 15.57 -12.57 5.37
CA LEU A 221 15.09 -12.07 4.07
C LEU A 221 14.09 -10.93 4.25
N ARG A 222 13.17 -11.03 5.24
CA ARG A 222 12.14 -10.02 5.46
C ARG A 222 12.75 -8.73 6.01
N THR A 223 13.80 -8.82 6.83
CA THR A 223 14.55 -7.64 7.26
C THR A 223 15.21 -6.91 6.08
N GLU A 224 15.86 -7.62 5.17
CA GLU A 224 16.46 -6.99 3.99
C GLU A 224 15.41 -6.45 3.00
N GLN A 225 14.27 -7.14 2.86
CA GLN A 225 13.13 -6.64 2.06
C GLN A 225 12.52 -5.37 2.67
N LEU A 226 12.44 -5.24 3.99
CA LEU A 226 12.02 -3.98 4.62
C LEU A 226 12.94 -2.83 4.24
N GLU A 227 14.26 -3.05 4.29
CA GLU A 227 15.23 -2.03 3.87
C GLU A 227 15.07 -1.68 2.38
N TYR A 228 14.85 -2.67 1.52
CA TYR A 228 14.54 -2.44 0.11
C TYR A 228 13.31 -1.54 -0.07
N ARG A 229 12.21 -1.86 0.60
CA ARG A 229 10.95 -1.10 0.52
C ARG A 229 11.09 0.33 1.04
N ARG A 230 11.88 0.53 2.10
CA ARG A 230 12.21 1.88 2.59
C ARG A 230 12.86 2.70 1.48
N GLN A 231 13.87 2.14 0.81
CA GLN A 231 14.56 2.84 -0.28
C GLN A 231 13.62 3.10 -1.47
N GLU A 232 12.77 2.14 -1.86
CA GLU A 232 11.78 2.33 -2.92
C GLU A 232 10.82 3.49 -2.62
N ILE A 233 10.32 3.58 -1.39
CA ILE A 233 9.38 4.63 -0.98
C ILE A 233 10.07 6.01 -0.97
N HIS A 234 11.32 6.10 -0.53
CA HIS A 234 12.07 7.36 -0.59
C HIS A 234 12.33 7.81 -2.03
N VAL A 235 12.69 6.89 -2.93
CA VAL A 235 12.82 7.18 -4.36
C VAL A 235 11.49 7.64 -4.95
N ALA A 236 10.40 6.90 -4.71
CA ALA A 236 9.08 7.27 -5.21
C ALA A 236 8.67 8.65 -4.73
N TYR A 237 8.83 8.94 -3.44
CA TYR A 237 8.54 10.25 -2.86
C TYR A 237 9.37 11.35 -3.53
N GLN A 238 10.69 11.23 -3.55
CA GLN A 238 11.58 12.27 -4.11
C GLN A 238 11.30 12.54 -5.59
N ILE A 239 11.11 11.49 -6.39
CA ILE A 239 10.82 11.60 -7.81
C ILE A 239 9.43 12.20 -8.04
N PHE A 240 8.43 11.76 -7.28
CA PHE A 240 7.07 12.28 -7.41
C PHE A 240 6.99 13.75 -6.97
N SER A 241 7.62 14.14 -5.86
CA SER A 241 7.72 15.54 -5.41
C SER A 241 8.30 16.44 -6.49
N ARG A 242 9.45 16.07 -7.06
CA ARG A 242 10.08 16.84 -8.16
C ARG A 242 9.20 16.90 -9.40
N PHE A 243 8.51 15.82 -9.74
CA PHE A 243 7.54 15.81 -10.84
C PHE A 243 6.38 16.79 -10.60
N ILE A 244 5.81 16.80 -9.38
CA ILE A 244 4.79 17.77 -8.98
C ILE A 244 5.34 19.21 -9.02
N ASP A 245 6.62 19.41 -8.70
CA ASP A 245 7.27 20.71 -8.78
C ASP A 245 7.58 21.19 -10.20
N GLY A 246 7.32 20.35 -11.21
CA GLY A 246 7.54 20.69 -12.62
C GLY A 246 8.98 20.51 -13.09
N ASP A 247 9.78 19.74 -12.36
CA ASP A 247 11.15 19.42 -12.77
C ASP A 247 11.16 18.53 -14.02
N LEU A 248 11.60 19.10 -15.14
CA LEU A 248 11.66 18.43 -16.44
C LEU A 248 12.78 17.38 -16.54
N SER A 249 13.73 17.37 -15.60
CA SER A 249 14.82 16.38 -15.57
C SER A 249 14.40 15.03 -14.97
N VAL A 250 13.20 14.95 -14.40
CA VAL A 250 12.71 13.75 -13.76
C VAL A 250 12.35 12.67 -14.78
N GLU A 251 13.04 11.53 -14.71
CA GLU A 251 12.71 10.31 -15.44
C GLU A 251 11.51 9.58 -14.78
N LEU A 252 10.30 10.10 -14.97
CA LEU A 252 9.06 9.46 -14.51
C LEU A 252 8.16 9.18 -15.71
N GLU A 253 8.04 7.91 -16.08
CA GLU A 253 7.30 7.44 -17.26
C GLU A 253 6.04 6.70 -16.84
N THR A 254 5.16 6.40 -17.81
CA THR A 254 3.98 5.57 -17.56
C THR A 254 4.13 4.22 -18.26
N ILE A 255 3.63 3.14 -17.64
CA ILE A 255 3.78 1.78 -18.21
C ILE A 255 3.09 1.64 -19.58
N GLU A 256 2.05 2.43 -19.86
CA GLU A 256 1.28 2.39 -21.11
C GLU A 256 1.70 3.51 -22.10
N ASP A 257 2.80 4.21 -21.83
CA ASP A 257 3.33 5.33 -22.61
C ASP A 257 2.24 6.33 -23.04
N SER A 258 1.29 6.55 -22.14
CA SER A 258 0.06 7.28 -22.40
C SER A 258 0.24 8.76 -22.07
N ASN A 259 -0.41 9.63 -22.86
CA ASN A 259 -0.48 11.04 -22.53
C ASN A 259 -1.42 11.24 -21.33
N ILE A 260 -0.84 11.46 -20.15
CA ILE A 260 -1.56 11.67 -18.89
C ILE A 260 -1.92 13.14 -18.62
N GLY A 261 -1.72 14.02 -19.61
CA GLY A 261 -1.88 15.45 -19.42
C GLY A 261 -0.97 16.00 -18.31
N ARG A 262 0.36 15.84 -18.43
CA ARG A 262 1.33 16.21 -17.37
C ARG A 262 1.10 17.59 -16.73
N GLY A 263 0.58 18.58 -17.47
CA GLY A 263 0.22 19.89 -16.93
C GLY A 263 -0.88 19.87 -15.86
N SER A 264 -1.74 18.85 -15.79
CA SER A 264 -2.69 18.71 -14.68
C SER A 264 -2.00 18.40 -13.35
N TRP A 265 -0.78 17.87 -13.40
CA TRP A 265 -0.01 17.44 -12.22
C TRP A 265 0.95 18.51 -11.70
N SER A 266 1.62 19.21 -12.62
CA SER A 266 2.74 20.10 -12.28
C SER A 266 2.46 21.59 -12.45
N THR A 267 1.36 21.97 -13.10
CA THR A 267 1.01 23.40 -13.25
C THR A 267 0.52 23.98 -11.93
N LEU A 268 1.01 25.17 -11.60
CA LEU A 268 0.57 25.95 -10.46
C LEU A 268 -0.91 26.33 -10.58
N GLY A 269 -1.64 26.22 -9.46
CA GLY A 269 -2.96 26.79 -9.35
C GLY A 269 -2.93 28.33 -9.35
N PRO A 270 -4.11 29.00 -9.43
CA PRO A 270 -4.21 30.46 -9.43
C PRO A 270 -3.55 31.14 -8.22
N SER A 271 -3.51 30.45 -7.08
CA SER A 271 -2.87 30.91 -5.84
C SER A 271 -1.35 30.69 -5.78
N GLY A 272 -0.76 30.12 -6.84
CA GLY A 272 0.68 29.80 -6.87
C GLY A 272 1.06 28.54 -6.10
N LYS A 273 0.10 27.71 -5.66
CA LYS A 273 0.36 26.41 -5.03
C LYS A 273 0.29 25.23 -6.00
N ARG A 274 0.97 24.13 -5.66
CA ARG A 274 0.96 22.87 -6.41
C ARG A 274 -0.35 22.12 -6.23
N THR A 275 -0.76 21.32 -7.21
CA THR A 275 -2.01 20.54 -7.11
C THR A 275 -1.97 19.48 -6.00
N VAL A 276 -0.80 18.94 -5.68
CA VAL A 276 -0.59 17.94 -4.62
C VAL A 276 0.32 18.52 -3.53
N ARG A 277 -0.08 18.36 -2.27
CA ARG A 277 0.72 18.72 -1.10
C ARG A 277 1.68 17.58 -0.78
N HIS A 278 2.96 17.81 -1.02
CA HIS A 278 4.01 16.80 -0.83
C HIS A 278 5.07 17.25 0.18
N ASP A 279 5.15 18.55 0.47
CA ASP A 279 6.13 19.23 1.31
C ASP A 279 5.79 19.22 2.82
N GLU A 280 4.55 18.92 3.18
CA GLU A 280 4.12 18.77 4.57
C GLU A 280 3.03 17.71 4.73
N ASN A 281 2.91 17.16 5.94
CA ASN A 281 1.82 16.29 6.37
C ASN A 281 1.55 15.10 5.42
N VAL A 282 2.61 14.51 4.86
CA VAL A 282 2.50 13.30 4.03
C VAL A 282 2.00 12.15 4.89
N THR A 283 1.10 11.33 4.35
CA THR A 283 0.60 10.13 5.04
C THR A 283 1.35 8.90 4.54
N LEU A 284 1.90 8.13 5.46
CA LEU A 284 2.35 6.76 5.17
C LEU A 284 1.26 5.78 5.58
N ALA A 285 0.88 4.91 4.66
CA ALA A 285 -0.12 3.89 4.91
C ALA A 285 0.39 2.51 4.47
N GLY A 286 -0.07 1.45 5.13
CA GLY A 286 0.30 0.12 4.68
C GLY A 286 -0.43 -1.01 5.37
N HIS A 287 -0.56 -2.13 4.67
CA HIS A 287 -1.20 -3.33 5.18
C HIS A 287 -0.21 -4.47 5.43
N SER A 288 -0.35 -5.20 6.53
CA SER A 288 0.48 -6.38 6.82
C SER A 288 1.97 -6.03 6.81
N PHE A 289 2.76 -6.63 5.92
CA PHE A 289 4.17 -6.27 5.72
C PHE A 289 4.38 -4.82 5.28
N GLY A 290 3.40 -4.22 4.59
CA GLY A 290 3.37 -2.78 4.32
C GLY A 290 3.17 -1.93 5.57
N GLY A 291 2.43 -2.42 6.57
CA GLY A 291 2.33 -1.78 7.88
C GLY A 291 3.68 -1.76 8.60
N CYS A 292 4.45 -2.84 8.48
CA CYS A 292 5.83 -2.89 8.99
C CYS A 292 6.76 -1.97 8.23
N THR A 293 6.54 -1.83 6.91
CA THR A 293 7.29 -0.88 6.09
C THR A 293 7.08 0.55 6.61
N VAL A 294 5.85 0.94 6.96
CA VAL A 294 5.56 2.26 7.57
C VAL A 294 6.30 2.43 8.89
N LEU A 295 6.17 1.49 9.82
CA LEU A 295 6.87 1.56 11.12
C LEU A 295 8.39 1.59 10.95
N SER A 296 8.93 0.84 9.99
CA SER A 296 10.36 0.79 9.71
C SER A 296 10.89 2.11 9.13
N ILE A 297 10.13 2.79 8.27
CA ILE A 297 10.47 4.14 7.79
C ILE A 297 10.50 5.11 8.97
N LEU A 298 9.47 5.11 9.81
CA LEU A 298 9.35 6.08 10.89
C LEU A 298 10.33 5.84 12.05
N SER A 299 10.87 4.63 12.18
CA SER A 299 11.82 4.25 13.24
C SER A 299 13.27 4.27 12.83
N THR A 300 13.59 4.57 11.56
CA THR A 300 14.95 4.50 11.05
C THR A 300 15.28 5.67 10.14
N LYS A 301 16.45 6.31 10.36
CA LYS A 301 16.82 7.52 9.62
C LYS A 301 16.92 7.19 8.13
N PRO A 302 16.50 8.11 7.24
CA PRO A 302 16.71 7.92 5.82
C PRO A 302 18.23 7.80 5.55
N PRO A 303 18.63 6.94 4.59
CA PRO A 303 20.00 6.96 4.07
C PRO A 303 20.40 8.38 3.61
N PRO A 304 21.68 8.80 3.72
CA PRO A 304 22.10 10.18 3.46
C PRO A 304 21.73 10.73 2.07
N GLN A 305 21.55 9.86 1.09
CA GLN A 305 21.15 10.22 -0.27
C GLN A 305 19.66 10.60 -0.41
N TYR A 306 18.84 10.39 0.61
CA TYR A 306 17.41 10.63 0.59
C TYR A 306 17.00 11.76 1.53
N GLN A 307 16.10 12.61 1.05
CA GLN A 307 15.41 13.57 1.90
C GLN A 307 14.44 12.84 2.84
N SER A 308 14.29 13.36 4.05
CA SER A 308 13.22 12.92 4.96
C SER A 308 11.86 13.19 4.32
N ILE A 309 10.95 12.23 4.47
CA ILE A 309 9.55 12.42 4.12
C ILE A 309 8.91 13.21 5.29
N PRO A 310 8.22 14.34 5.05
CA PRO A 310 7.57 15.13 6.09
C PRO A 310 6.27 14.44 6.54
N VAL A 311 6.41 13.30 7.23
CA VAL A 311 5.29 12.44 7.60
C VAL A 311 4.51 13.06 8.75
N GLY A 312 3.24 13.38 8.51
CA GLY A 312 2.32 13.85 9.56
C GLY A 312 1.36 12.79 10.08
N ASN A 313 1.07 11.75 9.27
CA ASN A 313 0.15 10.68 9.64
C ASN A 313 0.69 9.30 9.23
N ALA A 314 0.40 8.29 10.07
CA ALA A 314 0.69 6.89 9.86
C ALA A 314 -0.61 6.08 9.99
N LEU A 315 -1.03 5.44 8.89
CA LEU A 315 -2.24 4.61 8.83
C LEU A 315 -1.86 3.15 8.60
N ILE A 316 -1.94 2.35 9.65
CA ILE A 316 -1.43 0.98 9.66
C ILE A 316 -2.60 0.01 9.70
N LEU A 317 -2.67 -0.88 8.71
CA LEU A 317 -3.72 -1.87 8.57
C LEU A 317 -3.15 -3.25 8.90
N ASP A 318 -3.55 -3.82 10.02
CA ASP A 318 -3.27 -5.21 10.43
C ASP A 318 -1.79 -5.60 10.28
N PRO A 319 -0.86 -4.89 10.94
CA PRO A 319 0.57 -5.03 10.68
C PRO A 319 1.06 -6.43 11.09
N TRP A 320 1.97 -7.02 10.31
CA TRP A 320 2.60 -8.29 10.64
C TRP A 320 3.96 -8.06 11.29
N LEU A 321 4.00 -7.86 12.60
CA LEU A 321 5.16 -7.26 13.29
C LEU A 321 6.44 -8.10 13.30
N GLU A 322 6.37 -9.40 12.94
CA GLU A 322 7.50 -10.33 13.06
C GLU A 322 8.81 -9.87 12.42
N PRO A 323 8.82 -9.26 11.21
CA PRO A 323 10.06 -8.81 10.58
C PRO A 323 10.74 -7.60 11.24
N LEU A 324 10.08 -6.94 12.19
CA LEU A 324 10.62 -5.78 12.90
C LEU A 324 11.47 -6.21 14.10
N PRO A 325 12.41 -5.36 14.58
CA PRO A 325 13.17 -5.65 15.80
C PRO A 325 12.24 -5.82 17.02
N SER A 326 12.70 -6.60 18.00
CA SER A 326 12.05 -6.79 19.30
C SER A 326 13.11 -6.67 20.41
N PRO A 327 12.97 -5.74 21.38
CA PRO A 327 11.90 -4.75 21.50
C PRO A 327 11.95 -3.69 20.38
N GLY A 328 10.81 -3.10 20.05
CA GLY A 328 10.67 -2.11 18.98
C GLY A 328 9.61 -2.48 17.94
N PRO A 329 9.45 -1.66 16.88
CA PRO A 329 10.25 -0.48 16.57
C PRO A 329 9.85 0.75 17.41
N VAL A 330 10.83 1.60 17.71
CA VAL A 330 10.66 2.85 18.48
C VAL A 330 10.58 4.06 17.55
N PRO A 331 9.84 5.12 17.90
CA PRO A 331 9.85 6.35 17.12
C PRO A 331 11.23 7.01 17.09
N LEU A 332 11.60 7.59 15.94
CA LEU A 332 12.73 8.51 15.88
C LEU A 332 12.34 9.85 16.51
N ILE A 333 12.98 10.18 17.62
CA ILE A 333 12.89 11.52 18.20
C ILE A 333 13.91 12.41 17.49
N HIS A 334 13.43 13.31 16.62
CA HIS A 334 14.28 14.31 15.99
C HIS A 334 14.56 15.43 17.00
N ALA A 335 15.83 15.67 17.33
CA ALA A 335 16.24 16.70 18.31
C ALA A 335 15.93 18.15 17.89
N HIS A 336 15.46 18.37 16.66
CA HIS A 336 15.29 19.70 16.04
C HIS A 336 13.90 19.99 15.48
N ASP A 337 13.00 19.00 15.40
CA ASP A 337 11.58 19.23 15.19
C ASP A 337 10.90 19.33 16.56
N ASP A 338 9.72 19.94 16.65
CA ASP A 338 8.94 20.20 17.89
C ASP A 338 8.50 18.92 18.67
N ASN A 339 9.29 17.85 18.67
CA ASN A 339 9.06 16.56 19.31
C ASN A 339 7.73 15.90 18.91
N ARG A 340 7.11 16.33 17.80
CA ARG A 340 5.78 15.88 17.42
C ARG A 340 5.86 14.64 16.53
N LEU A 341 5.57 13.48 17.13
CA LEU A 341 5.41 12.23 16.42
C LEU A 341 4.24 12.33 15.41
N PRO A 342 4.31 11.61 14.26
CA PRO A 342 3.18 11.50 13.36
C PRO A 342 1.97 10.94 14.10
N ARG A 343 0.78 11.41 13.74
CA ARG A 343 -0.46 10.80 14.25
C ARG A 343 -0.53 9.37 13.77
N LEU A 344 -0.85 8.44 14.67
CA LEU A 344 -0.89 7.01 14.37
C LEU A 344 -2.33 6.49 14.51
N LEU A 345 -2.83 5.78 13.50
CA LEU A 345 -4.02 4.93 13.61
C LEU A 345 -3.66 3.51 13.17
N VAL A 346 -3.97 2.54 14.02
CA VAL A 346 -3.86 1.11 13.71
C VAL A 346 -5.25 0.50 13.62
N MET A 347 -5.55 -0.14 12.49
CA MET A 347 -6.77 -0.93 12.32
C MET A 347 -6.40 -2.41 12.26
N ASN A 348 -6.81 -3.19 13.25
CA ASN A 348 -6.44 -4.60 13.38
C ASN A 348 -7.62 -5.52 13.03
N SER A 349 -7.32 -6.69 12.47
CA SER A 349 -8.33 -7.72 12.25
C SER A 349 -8.69 -8.46 13.53
N GLU A 350 -9.89 -9.02 13.59
CA GLU A 350 -10.25 -9.95 14.67
C GLU A 350 -9.24 -11.11 14.76
N THR A 351 -8.80 -11.64 13.61
CA THR A 351 -7.84 -12.76 13.59
C THR A 351 -6.50 -12.41 14.22
N PHE A 352 -5.98 -11.20 14.00
CA PHE A 352 -4.71 -10.76 14.57
C PHE A 352 -4.87 -10.29 16.01
N THR A 353 -6.00 -9.70 16.39
CA THR A 353 -6.30 -9.35 17.79
C THR A 353 -6.40 -10.59 18.67
N LEU A 354 -6.93 -11.70 18.15
CA LEU A 354 -7.01 -12.97 18.89
C LEU A 354 -5.66 -13.72 18.97
N TRP A 355 -4.65 -13.31 18.21
CA TRP A 355 -3.28 -13.79 18.36
C TRP A 355 -2.59 -13.05 19.51
N LYS A 356 -2.73 -13.59 20.72
CA LYS A 356 -2.35 -12.94 21.98
C LYS A 356 -0.96 -12.31 21.98
N ASP A 357 0.08 -13.09 21.65
CA ASP A 357 1.47 -12.62 21.75
C ASP A 357 1.75 -11.48 20.75
N HIS A 358 1.24 -11.64 19.51
CA HIS A 358 1.33 -10.61 18.49
C HIS A 358 0.53 -9.35 18.85
N TYR A 359 -0.68 -9.49 19.39
CA TYR A 359 -1.50 -8.36 19.80
C TYR A 359 -0.88 -7.62 20.99
N SER A 360 -0.32 -8.34 21.97
CA SER A 360 0.45 -7.72 23.07
C SER A 360 1.62 -6.92 22.52
N ARG A 361 2.40 -7.50 21.59
CA ARG A 361 3.50 -6.81 20.92
C ARG A 361 3.01 -5.56 20.17
N LEU A 362 1.85 -5.63 19.52
CA LEU A 362 1.25 -4.46 18.86
C LEU A 362 0.88 -3.36 19.85
N GLN A 363 0.30 -3.71 21.00
CA GLN A 363 -0.01 -2.76 22.06
C GLN A 363 1.26 -2.08 22.57
N ASP A 364 2.32 -2.85 22.84
CA ASP A 364 3.61 -2.33 23.27
C ASP A 364 4.22 -1.37 22.25
N VAL A 365 4.16 -1.73 20.96
CA VAL A 365 4.57 -0.83 19.87
C VAL A 365 3.74 0.44 19.91
N VAL A 366 2.41 0.36 19.79
CA VAL A 366 1.56 1.56 19.71
C VAL A 366 1.72 2.48 20.93
N ASN A 367 1.87 1.92 22.13
CA ASN A 367 2.10 2.70 23.36
C ASN A 367 3.36 3.57 23.30
N MET A 368 4.40 3.15 22.56
CA MET A 368 5.61 3.96 22.35
C MET A 368 5.41 5.13 21.39
N TRP A 369 4.45 5.01 20.46
CA TRP A 369 4.15 6.03 19.45
C TRP A 369 3.05 7.00 19.88
N GLU A 370 2.09 6.49 20.67
CA GLU A 370 0.91 7.22 21.09
C GLU A 370 0.62 6.91 22.56
N PRO A 371 1.33 7.57 23.49
CA PRO A 371 1.23 7.25 24.92
C PRO A 371 -0.10 7.67 25.56
N GLN A 372 -0.92 8.46 24.85
CA GLN A 372 -2.27 8.86 25.28
C GLN A 372 -3.31 7.73 25.12
N GLY A 373 -2.98 6.68 24.34
CA GLY A 373 -3.83 5.51 24.11
C GLY A 373 -5.00 5.73 23.17
N GLN A 374 -5.72 4.64 22.83
CA GLN A 374 -6.91 4.61 21.97
C GLN A 374 -6.65 4.83 20.47
N ARG A 375 -5.66 4.13 19.93
CA ARG A 375 -5.35 4.14 18.48
C ARG A 375 -5.33 2.77 17.84
N ILE A 376 -5.67 1.71 18.57
CA ILE A 376 -5.91 0.40 17.97
C ILE A 376 -7.41 0.19 17.86
N MET A 377 -7.88 0.03 16.62
CA MET A 377 -9.27 -0.30 16.31
C MET A 377 -9.34 -1.74 15.80
N THR A 378 -9.97 -2.63 16.55
CA THR A 378 -10.23 -4.00 16.09
C THR A 378 -11.58 -4.08 15.40
N LEU A 379 -11.60 -4.60 14.17
CA LEU A 379 -12.82 -4.81 13.40
C LEU A 379 -13.38 -6.22 13.65
N VAL A 380 -14.55 -6.31 14.26
CA VAL A 380 -15.21 -7.59 14.55
C VAL A 380 -15.62 -8.30 13.26
N GLY A 381 -15.39 -9.61 13.21
CA GLY A 381 -15.67 -10.48 12.07
C GLY A 381 -14.67 -10.37 10.92
N SER A 382 -13.66 -9.52 11.04
CA SER A 382 -12.64 -9.33 10.00
C SER A 382 -11.54 -10.39 10.08
N GLN A 383 -10.95 -10.66 8.92
CA GLN A 383 -9.74 -11.44 8.78
C GLN A 383 -8.63 -10.60 8.15
N HIS A 384 -7.39 -11.08 8.18
CA HIS A 384 -6.25 -10.40 7.58
C HIS A 384 -6.47 -9.90 6.14
N ALA A 385 -7.10 -10.72 5.29
CA ALA A 385 -7.38 -10.31 3.91
C ALA A 385 -8.44 -9.20 3.76
N SER A 386 -9.18 -8.83 4.81
CA SER A 386 -10.31 -7.87 4.74
C SER A 386 -9.90 -6.46 4.33
N PHE A 387 -8.62 -6.12 4.49
CA PHE A 387 -8.06 -4.83 4.10
C PHE A 387 -7.64 -4.76 2.63
N SER A 388 -7.88 -5.83 1.85
CA SER A 388 -7.51 -5.95 0.43
C SER A 388 -8.74 -6.20 -0.44
N ASP A 389 -8.55 -6.21 -1.75
CA ASP A 389 -9.63 -6.50 -2.70
C ASP A 389 -10.02 -7.98 -2.73
N PHE A 390 -9.16 -8.89 -2.24
CA PHE A 390 -9.35 -10.34 -2.37
C PHE A 390 -10.72 -10.85 -1.87
N PRO A 391 -11.23 -10.42 -0.69
CA PRO A 391 -12.54 -10.85 -0.22
C PRO A 391 -13.72 -10.29 -1.01
N GLY A 392 -13.50 -9.30 -1.89
CA GLY A 392 -14.50 -8.72 -2.78
C GLY A 392 -14.51 -9.32 -4.20
N LEU A 393 -13.49 -10.10 -4.57
CA LEU A 393 -13.40 -10.72 -5.90
C LEU A 393 -14.53 -11.74 -6.12
N PRO A 394 -15.10 -11.84 -7.34
CA PRO A 394 -16.03 -12.91 -7.68
C PRO A 394 -15.42 -14.29 -7.39
N VAL A 395 -16.24 -15.30 -7.09
CA VAL A 395 -15.81 -16.65 -6.61
C VAL A 395 -15.27 -16.67 -5.17
N PHE A 396 -14.53 -15.64 -4.73
CA PHE A 396 -14.00 -15.53 -3.36
C PHE A 396 -14.78 -14.57 -2.47
N ARG A 397 -15.88 -13.99 -3.00
CA ARG A 397 -16.65 -12.95 -2.32
C ARG A 397 -17.15 -13.44 -0.97
N ARG A 398 -16.70 -12.79 0.09
CA ARG A 398 -17.11 -13.11 1.46
C ARG A 398 -18.30 -12.26 1.88
N ARG A 399 -19.19 -12.87 2.68
CA ARG A 399 -20.31 -12.16 3.28
C ARG A 399 -19.76 -11.06 4.21
N GLY A 400 -20.16 -9.82 3.97
CA GLY A 400 -19.71 -8.66 4.74
C GLY A 400 -18.38 -8.04 4.31
N ALA A 401 -17.77 -8.47 3.20
CA ALA A 401 -16.55 -7.85 2.68
C ALA A 401 -16.73 -6.35 2.38
N GLU A 402 -17.86 -5.97 1.78
CA GLU A 402 -18.21 -4.57 1.51
C GLU A 402 -18.42 -3.78 2.80
N ILE A 403 -19.13 -4.36 3.78
CA ILE A 403 -19.34 -3.72 5.10
C ILE A 403 -17.99 -3.44 5.77
N LEU A 404 -17.08 -4.40 5.76
CA LEU A 404 -15.74 -4.22 6.34
C LEU A 404 -14.95 -3.15 5.57
N MET A 405 -14.95 -3.18 4.24
CA MET A 405 -14.26 -2.17 3.43
C MET A 405 -14.85 -0.76 3.65
N ASP A 406 -16.18 -0.65 3.78
CA ASP A 406 -16.87 0.60 4.12
C ASP A 406 -16.40 1.15 5.45
N VAL A 407 -16.38 0.32 6.49
CA VAL A 407 -15.95 0.71 7.83
C VAL A 407 -14.46 1.07 7.85
N ILE A 408 -13.60 0.26 7.23
CA ILE A 408 -12.14 0.50 7.12
C ILE A 408 -11.89 1.85 6.46
N SER A 409 -12.49 2.08 5.28
CA SER A 409 -12.30 3.33 4.55
C SER A 409 -12.89 4.52 5.29
N LYS A 410 -14.08 4.40 5.90
CA LYS A 410 -14.73 5.50 6.62
C LYS A 410 -13.90 5.99 7.80
N LEU A 411 -13.38 5.08 8.61
CA LEU A 411 -12.54 5.42 9.76
C LEU A 411 -11.17 5.93 9.33
N SER A 412 -10.61 5.37 8.26
CA SER A 412 -9.36 5.85 7.66
C SER A 412 -9.50 7.28 7.14
N ILE A 413 -10.56 7.57 6.39
CA ILE A 413 -10.86 8.93 5.88
C ILE A 413 -11.10 9.88 7.05
N GLY A 414 -11.93 9.48 8.03
CA GLY A 414 -12.17 10.26 9.24
C GLY A 414 -10.89 10.59 10.00
N PHE A 415 -9.96 9.64 10.13
CA PHE A 415 -8.66 9.89 10.74
C PHE A 415 -7.84 10.93 9.98
N LEU A 416 -7.70 10.76 8.66
CA LEU A 416 -6.91 11.64 7.81
C LEU A 416 -7.51 13.05 7.68
N ASP A 417 -8.82 13.19 7.87
CA ASP A 417 -9.54 14.47 7.80
C ASP A 417 -9.79 15.10 9.19
N ASP A 418 -9.14 14.60 10.24
CA ASP A 418 -9.33 15.05 11.64
C ASP A 418 -10.77 14.93 12.15
N GLN A 419 -11.53 13.98 11.62
CA GLN A 419 -12.93 13.67 11.94
C GLN A 419 -13.12 12.22 12.45
N LEU A 420 -12.10 11.62 13.09
CA LEU A 420 -12.16 10.21 13.52
C LEU A 420 -13.27 9.97 14.54
N GLU A 421 -13.44 10.88 15.50
CA GLU A 421 -14.48 10.78 16.54
C GLU A 421 -15.89 10.87 15.94
N GLN A 422 -16.07 11.74 14.95
CA GLN A 422 -17.32 11.86 14.21
C GLN A 422 -17.59 10.58 13.41
N ALA A 423 -16.57 10.04 12.74
CA ALA A 423 -16.68 8.77 12.02
C ALA A 423 -17.03 7.60 12.98
N LEU A 424 -16.41 7.54 14.16
CA LEU A 424 -16.66 6.53 15.19
C LEU A 424 -18.11 6.56 15.69
N LYS A 425 -18.71 7.73 15.84
CA LYS A 425 -20.14 7.86 16.24
C LYS A 425 -21.11 7.24 15.23
N THR A 426 -20.68 7.08 13.97
CA THR A 426 -21.52 6.50 12.91
C THR A 426 -21.36 4.99 12.75
N VAL A 427 -20.44 4.37 13.50
CA VAL A 427 -20.23 2.93 13.51
C VAL A 427 -20.52 2.39 14.90
N LYS A 428 -20.95 1.13 14.99
CA LYS A 428 -21.26 0.52 16.27
C LYS A 428 -19.97 0.19 17.01
N THR A 429 -19.73 0.87 18.13
CA THR A 429 -18.58 0.58 19.01
C THR A 429 -18.98 -0.37 20.14
N ARG A 430 -18.02 -1.16 20.63
CA ARG A 430 -18.23 -2.07 21.76
C ARG A 430 -16.95 -2.35 22.54
N LYS A 431 -17.12 -2.89 23.75
CA LYS A 431 -16.01 -3.43 24.54
C LYS A 431 -15.52 -4.77 23.97
N MET A 432 -14.24 -5.07 24.19
CA MET A 432 -13.65 -6.34 23.81
C MET A 432 -14.19 -7.46 24.69
N GLU A 433 -14.87 -8.42 24.07
CA GLU A 433 -15.37 -9.63 24.71
C GLU A 433 -15.03 -10.83 23.82
N ILE A 434 -14.46 -11.87 24.41
CA ILE A 434 -14.00 -13.07 23.68
C ILE A 434 -14.92 -14.24 24.03
N GLU A 435 -15.50 -14.86 23.02
CA GLU A 435 -16.29 -16.09 23.13
C GLU A 435 -15.49 -17.30 22.65
N ILE A 436 -15.63 -18.43 23.35
CA ILE A 436 -15.08 -19.73 22.92
C ILE A 436 -16.16 -20.46 22.10
N ILE A 437 -15.94 -20.56 20.80
CA ILE A 437 -16.90 -21.12 19.83
C ILE A 437 -16.55 -22.56 19.42
N GLY A 438 -15.73 -23.25 20.22
CA GLY A 438 -15.34 -24.65 20.00
C GLY A 438 -13.85 -24.91 20.19
N LYS A 439 -13.33 -25.94 19.53
CA LYS A 439 -11.92 -26.33 19.54
C LYS A 439 -11.33 -26.37 18.13
N LYS A 440 -10.07 -25.98 18.00
CA LYS A 440 -9.25 -26.15 16.79
C LYS A 440 -8.85 -27.62 16.65
N LYS A 441 -8.30 -28.00 15.47
CA LYS A 441 -7.83 -29.38 15.19
C LYS A 441 -6.75 -29.85 16.17
N ASP A 442 -5.99 -28.92 16.73
CA ASP A 442 -4.94 -29.16 17.74
C ASP A 442 -5.46 -29.15 19.19
N GLY A 443 -6.79 -29.12 19.40
CA GLY A 443 -7.42 -29.13 20.71
C GLY A 443 -7.50 -27.76 21.41
N ARG A 444 -6.81 -26.73 20.91
CA ARG A 444 -6.86 -25.37 21.50
C ARG A 444 -8.25 -24.73 21.31
N PRO A 445 -8.72 -23.86 22.22
CA PRO A 445 -10.02 -23.21 22.08
C PRO A 445 -10.05 -22.34 20.81
N LYS A 446 -11.10 -22.52 20.02
CA LYS A 446 -11.42 -21.62 18.91
C LYS A 446 -12.15 -20.42 19.49
N ARG A 447 -11.56 -19.24 19.32
CA ARG A 447 -12.08 -17.98 19.87
C ARG A 447 -12.69 -17.12 18.77
N LYS A 448 -13.63 -16.28 19.15
CA LYS A 448 -14.24 -15.24 18.32
C LYS A 448 -14.48 -14.00 19.18
N LEU A 449 -14.47 -12.81 18.59
CA LEU A 449 -14.96 -11.63 19.28
C LEU A 449 -16.50 -11.60 19.25
N VAL A 450 -17.11 -11.24 20.38
CA VAL A 450 -18.56 -11.05 20.44
C VAL A 450 -18.91 -9.83 19.59
N GLY A 451 -19.93 -9.94 18.75
CA GLY A 451 -20.46 -8.83 17.96
C GLY A 451 -20.81 -9.14 16.52
N SER A 452 -21.30 -8.11 15.85
CA SER A 452 -21.67 -8.12 14.44
C SER A 452 -20.47 -7.76 13.57
N ILE A 453 -20.47 -8.24 12.32
CA ILE A 453 -19.43 -7.89 11.35
C ILE A 453 -19.42 -6.36 11.17
N GLY A 454 -18.24 -5.74 11.34
CA GLY A 454 -18.07 -4.30 11.24
C GLY A 454 -18.26 -3.53 12.55
N ASP A 455 -18.65 -4.19 13.65
CA ASP A 455 -18.55 -3.59 14.99
C ASP A 455 -17.07 -3.25 15.28
N ILE A 456 -16.83 -2.14 15.98
CA ILE A 456 -15.50 -1.63 16.29
C ILE A 456 -15.22 -1.75 17.78
N ILE A 457 -14.04 -2.27 18.12
CA ILE A 457 -13.48 -2.23 19.46
C ILE A 457 -12.32 -1.25 19.44
N VAL A 458 -12.36 -0.22 20.29
CA VAL A 458 -11.27 0.75 20.45
C VAL A 458 -10.49 0.38 21.71
N THR A 459 -9.16 0.28 21.57
CA THR A 459 -8.23 -0.06 22.66
C THR A 459 -7.04 0.87 22.67
#